data_AF-A0A3M3M1H5-F1
#
_entry.id   AF-A0A3M3M1H5-F1
#
_cell.length_a   1.000
_cell.length_b   1.000
_cell.length_c   1.000
_cell.angle_alpha   90.00
_cell.angle_beta   90.00
_cell.angle_gamma   90.00
#
_symmetry.space_group_name_H-M   'P 1'
#
loop_
_entity.id
_entity.type
_entity.pdbx_description
1 polymer ?
#
loop_
_entity_poly.entity_id
_entity_poly.type
_entity_poly.pdbx_seq_one_letter_code
_entity_poly.pdbx_strand_id
1 'polypeptide(L)' 'MVTLKPLVVHAQDFDLLPDFTALRKTAGLSAVSLSVPVGAVLIFTAR' A
#
# COMPACT_ATOMS: atom_id res chain seq x y z
N MET A 1 4.29 -10.38 21.29
CA MET A 1 4.10 -10.97 19.95
C MET A 1 3.32 -9.98 19.11
N VAL A 2 3.94 -9.38 18.10
CA VAL A 2 3.25 -8.46 17.17
C VAL A 2 2.84 -9.26 15.94
N THR A 3 1.55 -9.49 15.79
CA THR A 3 0.99 -9.97 14.52
C THR A 3 -0.13 -9.03 14.16
N LEU A 4 0.21 -8.05 13.33
CA LEU A 4 -0.77 -7.32 12.57
C LEU A 4 -1.02 -8.15 11.31
N LYS A 5 -2.24 -8.66 11.16
CA LYS A 5 -2.70 -9.16 9.85
C LYS A 5 -2.42 -8.04 8.83
N PRO A 6 -1.86 -8.35 7.65
CA PRO A 6 -1.52 -7.32 6.69
C PRO A 6 -2.74 -6.46 6.41
N LEU A 7 -2.61 -5.15 6.64
CA LEU A 7 -3.68 -4.21 6.35
C LEU A 7 -3.69 -3.99 4.84
N VAL A 8 -4.76 -4.40 4.18
CA VAL A 8 -4.92 -4.17 2.74
C VAL A 8 -5.41 -2.74 2.55
N VAL A 9 -4.57 -1.91 1.95
CA VAL A 9 -4.89 -0.54 1.57
C VAL A 9 -5.33 -0.53 0.11
N HIS A 10 -6.47 0.07 -0.19
CA HIS A 10 -6.89 0.28 -1.56
C HIS A 10 -6.54 1.70 -2.03
N ALA A 11 -5.98 1.82 -3.23
CA ALA A 11 -5.64 3.12 -3.81
C ALA A 11 -6.85 4.05 -3.95
N GLN A 12 -8.08 3.51 -4.04
CA GLN A 12 -9.33 4.27 -4.11
C GLN A 12 -9.63 5.02 -2.81
N ASP A 13 -9.27 4.44 -1.66
CA ASP A 13 -9.55 5.01 -0.33
C ASP A 13 -8.79 6.33 -0.09
N PHE A 14 -7.74 6.56 -0.87
CA PHE A 14 -6.83 7.70 -0.76
C PHE A 14 -6.77 8.55 -2.03
N ASP A 15 -7.68 8.32 -2.98
CA ASP A 15 -7.72 9.01 -4.29
C ASP A 15 -6.40 8.91 -5.09
N LEU A 16 -5.66 7.79 -4.94
CA LEU A 16 -4.36 7.52 -5.58
C LEU A 16 -4.49 6.80 -6.93
N LEU A 17 -5.71 6.63 -7.44
CA LEU A 17 -5.97 6.05 -8.76
C LEU A 17 -5.20 6.73 -9.93
N PRO A 18 -5.18 8.08 -10.05
CA PRO A 18 -4.44 8.73 -11.13
C PRO A 18 -2.93 8.49 -11.00
N ASP A 19 -2.41 8.45 -9.78
CA ASP A 19 -0.97 8.24 -9.52
C ASP A 19 -0.54 6.80 -9.84
N PHE A 20 -1.35 5.80 -9.49
CA PHE A 20 -1.10 4.41 -9.88
C PHE A 20 -1.15 4.22 -11.41
N THR A 21 -2.01 4.99 -12.09
CA THR A 21 -2.09 4.99 -13.55
C THR A 21 -0.86 5.64 -14.19
N ALA A 22 -0.37 6.74 -13.61
CA ALA A 22 0.87 7.37 -14.03
C ALA A 22 2.07 6.43 -13.82
N LEU A 23 2.14 5.76 -12.67
CA LEU A 23 3.21 4.81 -12.33
C LEU A 23 3.21 3.60 -13.28
N ARG A 24 2.03 3.07 -13.60
CA ARG A 24 1.85 2.03 -14.63
C ARG A 24 2.43 2.45 -15.98
N LYS A 25 2.09 3.67 -16.42
CA LYS A 25 2.53 4.21 -17.71
C LYS A 25 4.04 4.44 -17.76
N THR A 26 4.62 4.96 -16.69
CA THR A 26 6.07 5.20 -16.58
C THR A 26 6.87 3.90 -16.50
N ALA A 27 6.36 2.90 -15.77
CA ALA A 27 7.02 1.60 -15.61
C ALA A 27 6.78 0.63 -16.79
N GLY A 28 5.95 1.00 -17.78
CA GLY A 28 5.62 0.15 -18.92
C GLY A 28 4.86 -1.13 -18.53
N LEU A 29 4.18 -1.13 -17.38
CA LEU A 29 3.50 -2.31 -16.85
C LEU A 29 2.09 -2.43 -17.45
N SER A 30 1.68 -3.65 -17.81
CA SER A 30 0.32 -3.89 -18.35
C SER A 30 -0.78 -3.69 -17.30
N ALA A 31 -0.47 -3.99 -16.03
CA ALA A 31 -1.38 -3.81 -14.91
C ALA A 31 -0.60 -3.59 -13.60
N VAL A 32 -1.19 -2.81 -12.70
CA VAL A 32 -0.72 -2.64 -11.31
C VAL A 32 -1.90 -2.91 -10.39
N SER A 33 -1.72 -3.72 -9.36
CA SER A 33 -2.76 -3.98 -8.37
C SER A 33 -3.07 -2.69 -7.60
N LEU A 34 -4.35 -2.36 -7.48
CA LEU A 34 -4.83 -1.24 -6.66
C LEU A 34 -4.94 -1.61 -5.18
N SER A 35 -4.81 -2.90 -4.84
CA SER A 35 -4.75 -3.40 -3.47
C SER A 35 -3.29 -3.57 -3.07
N VAL A 36 -2.89 -2.87 -2.01
CA VAL A 36 -1.53 -2.86 -1.47
C VAL A 36 -1.55 -3.42 -0.04
N PRO A 37 -1.05 -4.64 0.19
CA PRO A 37 -0.93 -5.20 1.54
C PRO A 37 0.24 -4.51 2.28
N VAL A 38 -0.07 -3.85 3.38
CA VAL A 38 0.89 -3.14 4.23
C VAL A 38 1.10 -3.92 5.52
N GLY A 39 2.36 -4.24 5.83
CA GLY A 39 2.80 -4.78 7.11
C GLY A 39 3.66 -3.75 7.84
N ALA A 40 3.51 -3.66 9.16
CA ALA A 40 4.32 -2.79 9.99
C ALA A 40 4.81 -3.55 11.24
N VAL A 41 6.07 -3.33 11.62
CA VAL A 41 6.62 -3.75 12.91
C VAL A 41 6.79 -2.50 13.74
N LEU A 42 6.00 -2.39 14.81
CA LEU A 42 6.01 -1.23 15.70
C LEU A 42 6.59 -1.65 17.05
N ILE A 43 7.66 -0.98 17.47
CA ILE A 43 8.26 -1.14 18.79
C ILE A 43 7.91 0.10 19.60
N PHE A 44 7.17 -0.09 20.68
CA PHE A 44 6.81 0.97 21.61
C PHE A 44 7.61 0.81 22.90
N THR A 45 8.26 1.88 23.35
CA THR A 45 8.87 1.97 24.68
C THR A 45 8.17 3.09 25.45
N ALA A 46 7.69 2.78 26.66
CA ALA A 46 7.19 3.82 27.55
C ALA A 46 8.38 4.63 28.08
N ARG A 47 8.23 5.95 28.17
CA ARG A 47 9.15 6.79 28.95
C ARG A 47 8.61 6.98 30.36
#